data_AF-A0AAD9IJ98-F1
#
_entry.id   AF-A0AAD9IJ98-F1
#
_cell.length_a   1.000
_cell.length_b   1.000
_cell.length_c   1.000
_cell.angle_alpha   90.00
_cell.angle_beta   90.00
_cell.angle_gamma   90.00
#
_symmetry.space_group_name_H-M   'P 1'
#
loop_
_entity.id
_entity.type
_entity.pdbx_description
1 polymer ?
#
loop_
_entity_poly.entity_id
_entity_poly.type
_entity_poly.pdbx_seq_one_letter_code
_entity_poly.pdbx_strand_id
1 'polypeptide(L)'
;MEKATEYAKRFCTSRNKGAIQKMRECVDNWTLLGNNGFTEQEVALMTNLQPMTPDEAFKLIPSLDDETRFSSVDMQKIIAELAQYSEVN
;
A
#
# COMPACT_ATOMS: atom_id res chain seq x y z
N MET A 1 -14.82 11.21 18.45
CA MET A 1 -14.87 9.99 17.60
C MET A 1 -15.70 10.18 16.34
N GLU A 2 -16.83 10.91 16.38
CA GLU A 2 -17.74 11.10 15.23
C GLU A 2 -17.04 11.63 13.96
N LYS A 3 -16.20 12.67 14.09
CA LYS A 3 -15.40 13.21 12.97
C LYS A 3 -14.40 12.22 12.37
N ALA A 4 -13.82 11.34 13.18
CA ALA A 4 -12.85 10.34 12.70
C ALA A 4 -13.55 9.23 11.92
N THR A 5 -14.73 8.82 12.37
CA THR A 5 -15.57 7.85 11.64
C THR A 5 -16.08 8.45 10.33
N GLU A 6 -16.47 9.73 10.32
CA GLU A 6 -16.85 10.43 9.09
C GLU A 6 -15.70 10.52 8.09
N TYR A 7 -14.50 10.90 8.57
CA TYR A 7 -13.29 10.91 7.77
C TYR A 7 -13.00 9.53 7.16
N ALA A 8 -12.99 8.48 7.97
CA ALA A 8 -12.76 7.12 7.49
C ALA A 8 -13.80 6.70 6.44
N LYS A 9 -15.09 7.00 6.64
CA LYS A 9 -16.12 6.71 5.62
C LYS A 9 -15.86 7.44 4.29
N ARG A 10 -15.35 8.66 4.35
CA ARG A 10 -15.16 9.52 3.18
C ARG A 10 -13.86 9.24 2.42
N PHE A 11 -12.77 8.94 3.12
CA PHE A 11 -11.43 8.84 2.55
C PHE A 11 -10.84 7.42 2.58
N CYS A 12 -11.57 6.42 3.10
CA CYS A 12 -11.14 5.04 2.97
C CYS A 12 -11.10 4.64 1.49
N THR A 13 -9.93 4.22 1.05
CA THR A 13 -9.58 3.85 -0.32
C THR A 13 -10.21 2.54 -0.80
N SER A 14 -10.67 1.70 0.14
CA SER A 14 -11.46 0.52 -0.16
C SER A 14 -12.49 0.28 0.93
N ARG A 15 -13.76 0.12 0.57
CA ARG A 15 -14.83 -0.24 1.53
C ARG A 15 -15.07 -1.74 1.58
N ASN A 16 -14.50 -2.48 0.63
CA ASN A 16 -14.57 -3.92 0.56
C ASN A 16 -13.49 -4.58 1.42
N LYS A 17 -13.92 -5.22 2.51
CA LYS A 17 -13.03 -5.97 3.41
C LYS A 17 -12.20 -7.03 2.70
N GLY A 18 -12.74 -7.66 1.65
CA GLY A 18 -12.02 -8.64 0.85
C GLY A 18 -10.91 -8.02 0.00
N ALA A 19 -11.12 -6.81 -0.52
CA ALA A 19 -10.07 -6.07 -1.23
C ALA A 19 -8.95 -5.61 -0.26
N ILE A 20 -9.31 -5.12 0.93
CA ILE A 20 -8.33 -4.79 1.99
C ILE A 20 -7.51 -6.03 2.38
N GLN A 21 -8.16 -7.17 2.57
CA GLN A 21 -7.50 -8.41 2.90
C GLN A 21 -6.55 -8.87 1.79
N LYS A 22 -6.97 -8.78 0.53
CA LYS A 22 -6.11 -9.09 -0.63
C LYS A 22 -4.94 -8.14 -0.79
N MET A 23 -5.12 -6.84 -0.49
CA MET A 23 -4.01 -5.88 -0.48
C MET A 23 -2.99 -6.24 0.60
N ARG A 24 -3.45 -6.65 1.80
CA ARG A 24 -2.57 -7.12 2.88
C ARG A 24 -1.84 -8.40 2.46
N GLU A 25 -2.56 -9.39 1.94
CA GLU A 25 -1.97 -10.64 1.45
C GLU A 25 -0.99 -10.42 0.29
N CYS A 26 -1.28 -9.49 -0.62
CA CYS A 26 -0.35 -9.10 -1.68
C CYS A 26 0.97 -8.64 -1.06
N VAL A 27 0.92 -7.66 -0.16
CA VAL A 27 2.11 -7.09 0.48
C VAL A 27 2.84 -8.12 1.37
N ASP A 28 2.12 -8.99 2.08
CA ASP A 28 2.69 -10.07 2.88
C ASP A 28 3.35 -11.16 2.01
N ASN A 29 2.78 -11.47 0.84
CA ASN A 29 3.39 -12.41 -0.11
C ASN A 29 4.66 -11.84 -0.74
N TRP A 30 4.69 -10.53 -1.04
CA TRP A 30 5.91 -9.85 -1.48
C TRP A 30 6.97 -9.80 -0.38
N THR A 31 6.55 -9.80 0.89
CA THR A 31 7.41 -9.94 2.07
C THR A 31 7.99 -11.35 2.24
N LEU A 32 7.29 -12.39 1.78
CA LEU A 32 7.75 -13.79 1.85
C LEU A 32 8.68 -14.19 0.69
N LEU A 33 8.66 -13.45 -0.42
CA LEU A 33 9.43 -13.77 -1.64
C LEU A 33 10.83 -13.12 -1.69
N GLY A 34 11.18 -12.27 -0.72
CA GLY A 34 12.51 -11.68 -0.59
C GLY A 34 12.76 -11.22 0.85
N ASN A 35 14.04 -11.09 1.26
CA ASN A 35 14.46 -10.75 2.63
C ASN A 35 14.03 -9.36 3.15
N ASN A 36 13.15 -8.66 2.44
CA ASN A 36 12.89 -7.23 2.58
C ASN A 36 11.39 -6.92 2.53
N GLY A 37 10.69 -7.36 3.58
CA GLY A 37 9.26 -7.13 3.72
C GLY A 37 8.88 -5.69 3.99
N PHE A 38 7.59 -5.40 3.78
CA PHE A 38 6.98 -4.21 4.33
C PHE A 38 6.75 -4.40 5.83
N THR A 39 6.89 -3.32 6.59
CA THR A 39 6.37 -3.23 7.96
C THR A 39 4.86 -3.01 7.94
N GLU A 40 4.16 -3.35 9.03
CA GLU A 40 2.72 -3.10 9.15
C GLU A 40 2.33 -1.64 8.88
N GLN A 41 3.19 -0.70 9.28
CA GLN A 41 2.99 0.73 9.04
C GLN A 41 3.10 1.06 7.55
N GLU A 42 4.10 0.51 6.85
CA GLU A 42 4.26 0.74 5.40
C GLU A 42 3.09 0.13 4.62
N VAL A 43 2.58 -1.06 5.02
CA VAL A 43 1.36 -1.65 4.43
C VAL A 43 0.16 -0.71 4.62
N ALA A 44 -0.03 -0.20 5.84
CA ALA A 44 -1.12 0.72 6.14
C ALA A 44 -1.03 2.01 5.32
N LEU A 45 0.19 2.54 5.11
CA LEU A 45 0.41 3.75 4.33
C LEU A 45 0.21 3.50 2.83
N MET A 46 0.77 2.43 2.26
CA MET A 46 0.59 2.08 0.84
C MET A 46 -0.90 1.89 0.48
N THR A 47 -1.66 1.24 1.36
CA THR A 47 -3.08 0.98 1.12
C THR A 47 -3.97 2.21 1.31
N ASN A 48 -3.60 3.15 2.19
CA ASN A 48 -4.37 4.39 2.41
C ASN A 48 -3.98 5.53 1.46
N LEU A 49 -2.70 5.65 1.10
CA LEU A 49 -2.20 6.73 0.24
C LEU A 49 -2.31 6.40 -1.25
N GLN A 50 -2.28 5.11 -1.61
CA GLN A 50 -2.38 4.61 -2.98
C GLN A 50 -1.49 5.36 -3.99
N PRO A 51 -0.18 5.39 -3.76
CA PRO A 51 0.74 6.04 -4.70
C PRO A 51 0.63 5.37 -6.08
N MET A 52 0.69 6.16 -7.14
CA MET A 52 0.57 5.69 -8.53
C MET A 52 1.94 5.37 -9.15
N THR A 53 3.02 5.89 -8.56
CA THR A 53 4.39 5.70 -9.05
C THR A 53 5.36 5.37 -7.91
N PRO A 54 6.48 4.68 -8.19
CA PRO A 54 7.53 4.41 -7.20
C PRO A 54 8.09 5.69 -6.57
N ASP A 55 8.36 6.72 -7.38
CA ASP A 55 8.85 8.02 -6.90
C ASP A 55 7.90 8.66 -5.89
N GLU A 56 6.59 8.58 -6.14
CA GLU A 56 5.57 9.04 -5.20
C GLU A 56 5.55 8.19 -3.92
N ALA A 57 5.64 6.86 -4.05
CA ALA A 57 5.67 5.96 -2.90
C ALA A 57 6.86 6.26 -1.97
N PHE A 58 8.07 6.42 -2.52
CA PHE A 58 9.27 6.70 -1.74
C PHE A 58 9.23 8.09 -1.09
N LYS A 59 8.66 9.10 -1.76
CA LYS A 59 8.51 10.45 -1.19
C LYS A 59 7.46 10.50 -0.06
N LEU A 60 6.35 9.80 -0.23
CA LEU A 60 5.27 9.79 0.75
C LEU A 60 5.54 8.85 1.93
N ILE A 61 6.32 7.78 1.71
CA ILE A 61 6.66 6.77 2.69
C ILE A 61 8.19 6.59 2.69
N PRO A 62 8.94 7.50 3.35
CA PRO A 62 10.41 7.52 3.26
C PRO A 62 11.10 6.24 3.77
N SER A 63 10.42 5.43 4.59
CA SER A 63 10.98 4.16 5.05
C SER A 63 11.07 3.09 3.95
N LEU A 64 10.39 3.30 2.81
CA LEU A 64 10.49 2.47 1.61
C LEU A 64 11.64 2.88 0.69
N ASP A 65 12.23 4.06 0.88
CA ASP A 65 13.36 4.59 0.09
C ASP A 65 14.69 3.93 0.54
N ASP A 66 14.69 2.61 0.51
CA ASP A 66 15.84 1.76 0.76
C ASP A 66 15.98 0.82 -0.44
N GLU A 67 16.90 1.15 -1.34
CA GLU A 67 17.15 0.37 -2.56
C GLU A 67 17.63 -1.06 -2.29
N THR A 68 18.10 -1.34 -1.06
CA THR A 68 18.43 -2.72 -0.66
C THR A 68 17.17 -3.54 -0.39
N ARG A 69 16.04 -2.87 -0.08
CA ARG A 69 14.75 -3.47 0.23
C ARG A 69 13.82 -3.55 -0.98
N PHE A 70 13.66 -2.44 -1.68
CA PHE A 70 12.74 -2.34 -2.82
C PHE A 70 13.41 -1.65 -4.01
N SER A 71 13.49 -2.35 -5.13
CA SER A 71 13.82 -1.68 -6.40
C SER A 71 12.61 -0.88 -6.90
N SER A 72 12.86 0.18 -7.68
CA SER A 72 11.77 0.92 -8.35
C SER A 72 10.90 0.02 -9.24
N VAL A 73 11.49 -1.03 -9.84
CA VAL A 73 10.77 -1.98 -10.70
C VAL A 73 9.83 -2.84 -9.88
N ASP A 74 10.26 -3.32 -8.71
CA ASP A 74 9.41 -4.14 -7.84
C ASP A 74 8.31 -3.30 -7.21
N MET A 75 8.63 -2.08 -6.79
CA MET A 75 7.64 -1.12 -6.30
C MET A 75 6.57 -0.83 -7.35
N GLN A 76 6.94 -0.67 -8.63
CA GLN A 76 5.98 -0.46 -9.71
C GLN A 76 5.02 -1.66 -9.89
N LYS A 77 5.51 -2.89 -9.74
CA LYS A 77 4.67 -4.11 -9.79
C LYS A 77 3.71 -4.17 -8.61
N ILE A 78 4.19 -3.87 -7.41
CA ILE A 78 3.37 -3.84 -6.19
C ILE A 78 2.26 -2.80 -6.33
N ILE A 79 2.58 -1.59 -6.79
CA ILE A 79 1.60 -0.52 -7.05
C ILE A 79 0.55 -0.98 -8.06
N ALA A 80 0.98 -1.58 -9.18
CA ALA A 80 0.06 -2.04 -10.22
C ALA A 80 -0.87 -3.17 -9.73
N GLU A 81 -0.37 -4.05 -8.87
CA GLU A 81 -1.16 -5.11 -8.25
C GLU A 81 -2.16 -4.55 -7.23
N LEU A 82 -1.72 -3.63 -6.36
CA LEU A 82 -2.60 -2.96 -5.39
C LEU A 82 -3.73 -2.15 -6.08
N ALA A 83 -3.45 -1.55 -7.23
CA ALA A 83 -4.44 -0.83 -8.02
C ALA A 83 -5.62 -1.71 -8.47
N GLN A 84 -5.42 -3.02 -8.68
CA GLN A 84 -6.50 -3.95 -9.05
C GLN A 84 -7.55 -4.13 -7.94
N TYR A 85 -7.17 -3.85 -6.69
CA TYR A 85 -8.03 -3.97 -5.52
C TYR A 85 -8.58 -2.62 -5.05
N SER A 86 -8.11 -1.51 -5.63
CA SER A 86 -8.62 -0.18 -5.33
C SER A 86 -10.06 -0.03 -5.84
N GLU A 87 -10.93 0.56 -5.02
CA GLU A 87 -12.29 0.96 -5.45
C GLU A 87 -12.34 2.44 -5.87
N VAL A 88 -11.20 3.12 -5.87
CA VAL A 88 -11.07 4.51 -6.31
C VAL A 88 -11.03 4.52 -7.84
N ASN A 89 -12.19 4.79 -8.45
CA ASN A 89 -12.31 5.20 -9.85
C ASN A 89 -11.88 6.66 -10.01
#